data_AF-A0A0A9YBD8-F1
#
_entry.id   AF-A0A0A9YBD8-F1
#
_cell.length_a   1.000
_cell.length_b   1.000
_cell.length_c   1.000
_cell.angle_alpha   90.00
_cell.angle_beta   90.00
_cell.angle_gamma   90.00
#
_symmetry.space_group_name_H-M   'P 1'
#
loop_
_entity.id
_entity.type
_entity.pdbx_description
1 polymer ?
#
loop_
_entity_poly.entity_id
_entity_poly.type
_entity_poly.pdbx_seq_one_letter_code
_entity_poly.pdbx_strand_id
1 'polypeptide(L)'
;DLLRLHSELTFSFGGSKSPLTMCYLAPAKIEPPPLFKFLTGDVKPIIAKSRKHSSDDYDFMKKEIGKLLSDEIIEESRSPWRAQAFVVKNENHKKRMVIDYSQT
;
A
#
# COMPACT_ATOMS: atom_id res chain seq x y z
N ASP A 1 24.34 19.28 -13.81
CA ASP A 1 23.56 19.58 -12.59
C ASP A 1 22.59 20.69 -12.94
N LEU A 2 21.31 20.36 -13.10
CA LEU A 2 20.28 21.27 -13.62
C LEU A 2 20.04 22.45 -12.66
N LEU A 3 20.16 22.23 -11.35
CA LEU A 3 19.94 23.27 -10.34
C LEU A 3 20.99 24.38 -10.40
N ARG A 4 22.22 24.05 -10.81
CA ARG A 4 23.31 25.03 -10.97
C ARG A 4 23.13 25.98 -12.15
N LEU A 5 22.15 25.73 -13.03
CA LEU A 5 21.90 26.55 -14.21
C LEU A 5 20.85 27.64 -13.99
N HIS A 6 20.16 27.64 -12.85
CA HIS A 6 19.05 28.55 -12.56
C HIS A 6 19.31 29.35 -11.28
N SER A 7 18.91 30.63 -11.28
CA SER A 7 18.99 31.50 -10.10
C SER A 7 17.93 31.19 -9.05
N GLU A 8 16.78 30.66 -9.47
CA GLU A 8 15.66 30.32 -8.59
C GLU A 8 14.74 29.24 -9.18
N LEU A 9 13.98 28.57 -8.32
CA LEU A 9 12.90 27.65 -8.67
C LEU A 9 11.65 28.00 -7.86
N THR A 10 10.54 28.24 -8.56
CA THR A 10 9.26 28.66 -7.94
C THR A 10 8.17 27.64 -8.26
N PHE A 11 7.55 27.09 -7.22
CA PHE A 11 6.43 26.14 -7.33
C PHE A 11 5.16 26.75 -6.72
N SER A 12 4.08 26.84 -7.49
CA SER A 12 2.78 27.32 -7.02
C SER A 12 1.85 26.15 -6.66
N PHE A 13 1.47 26.06 -5.38
CA PHE A 13 0.61 24.98 -4.87
C PHE A 13 -0.85 25.42 -4.64
N GLY A 14 -1.19 26.69 -4.83
CA GLY A 14 -2.57 27.21 -4.68
C GLY A 14 -3.15 27.18 -3.25
N GLY A 15 -2.32 26.96 -2.23
CA GLY A 15 -2.76 26.96 -0.82
C GLY A 15 -3.04 28.37 -0.27
N SER A 16 -3.84 28.44 0.79
CA SER A 16 -4.22 29.70 1.46
C SER A 16 -3.17 30.28 2.42
N LYS A 17 -2.08 29.54 2.67
CA LYS A 17 -1.00 29.96 3.57
C LYS A 17 0.08 30.71 2.80
N SER A 18 0.88 31.50 3.51
CA SER A 18 2.02 32.21 2.94
C SER A 18 3.03 31.24 2.30
N PRO A 19 3.76 31.65 1.25
CA PRO A 19 4.75 30.82 0.59
C PRO A 19 5.80 30.29 1.58
N LEU A 20 6.19 29.03 1.40
CA LEU A 20 7.31 28.44 2.12
C LEU A 20 8.62 28.89 1.45
N THR A 21 9.46 29.62 2.17
CA THR A 21 10.80 29.99 1.72
C THR A 21 11.80 28.94 2.18
N MET A 22 12.27 28.09 1.27
CA MET A 22 13.31 27.11 1.54
C MET A 22 14.68 27.66 1.12
N CYS A 23 15.55 27.98 2.09
CA CYS A 23 16.86 28.59 1.81
C CYS A 23 17.88 27.60 1.21
N TYR A 24 17.64 26.29 1.34
CA TYR A 24 18.56 25.27 0.85
C TYR A 24 17.81 23.96 0.58
N LEU A 25 17.96 23.45 -0.64
CA LEU A 25 17.45 22.15 -1.09
C LEU A 25 18.68 21.29 -1.40
N ALA A 26 19.10 20.46 -0.44
CA ALA A 26 20.13 19.45 -0.71
C ALA A 26 19.48 18.22 -1.34
N PRO A 27 19.89 17.80 -2.55
CA PRO A 27 19.51 16.51 -3.07
C PRO A 27 20.19 15.42 -2.23
N ALA A 28 19.39 14.69 -1.44
CA ALA A 28 19.87 13.48 -0.79
C ALA A 28 19.99 12.40 -1.86
N LYS A 29 21.22 12.06 -2.25
CA LYS A 29 21.50 10.95 -3.18
C LYS A 29 21.43 9.64 -2.42
N ILE A 30 20.23 9.29 -1.98
CA ILE A 30 19.95 8.04 -1.27
C ILE A 30 19.58 7.02 -2.35
N GLU A 31 20.25 5.88 -2.36
CA GLU A 31 19.80 4.78 -3.20
C GLU A 31 18.41 4.35 -2.74
N PRO A 32 17.41 4.30 -3.64
CA PRO A 32 16.08 3.86 -3.26
C PRO A 32 16.19 2.45 -2.69
N PRO A 33 15.55 2.15 -1.56
CA PRO A 33 15.59 0.81 -1.01
C PRO A 33 15.06 -0.17 -2.08
N PRO A 34 15.75 -1.29 -2.32
CA PRO A 34 15.31 -2.26 -3.30
C PRO A 34 14.00 -2.89 -2.82
N LEU A 35 12.88 -2.44 -3.41
CA LEU A 35 11.52 -2.91 -3.10
C LEU A 35 11.37 -4.43 -3.18
N PHE A 36 12.20 -5.08 -4.01
CA PHE A 36 12.13 -6.50 -4.33
C PHE A 36 13.49 -7.21 -4.20
N LYS A 37 14.31 -6.80 -3.23
CA LYS A 37 15.68 -7.35 -3.02
C LYS A 37 15.76 -8.88 -3.00
N PHE A 38 14.68 -9.55 -2.58
CA PHE A 38 14.63 -10.99 -2.38
C PHE A 38 13.80 -11.74 -3.44
N LEU A 39 13.31 -11.07 -4.48
CA LEU A 39 12.67 -11.78 -5.59
C LEU A 39 13.73 -12.40 -6.50
N THR A 40 13.58 -13.68 -6.83
CA THR A 40 14.39 -14.33 -7.87
C THR A 40 13.92 -13.84 -9.26
N GLY A 41 14.82 -13.85 -10.26
CA GLY A 41 14.56 -13.22 -11.57
C GLY A 41 13.36 -13.78 -12.35
N ASP A 42 12.89 -14.98 -12.01
CA ASP A 42 11.80 -15.68 -12.71
C ASP A 42 10.43 -15.55 -12.01
N VAL A 43 10.33 -14.70 -10.98
CA VAL A 43 9.10 -14.52 -10.21
C VAL A 43 8.07 -13.71 -11.00
N LYS A 44 6.91 -14.31 -11.25
CA LYS A 44 5.79 -13.70 -11.99
C LYS A 44 4.61 -13.43 -11.06
N PRO A 45 3.83 -12.35 -11.30
CA PRO A 45 2.65 -12.05 -10.49
C PRO A 45 1.67 -13.21 -10.41
N ILE A 46 1.21 -13.51 -9.20
CA ILE A 46 0.22 -14.55 -8.93
C ILE A 46 -1.11 -13.89 -8.63
N ILE A 47 -2.14 -14.32 -9.37
CA ILE A 47 -3.52 -13.82 -9.22
C ILE A 47 -4.40 -14.95 -8.69
N ALA A 48 -4.41 -15.13 -7.36
CA ALA A 48 -5.28 -16.10 -6.72
C ALA A 48 -6.74 -15.66 -6.88
N LYS A 49 -7.62 -16.56 -7.34
CA LYS A 49 -9.06 -16.27 -7.49
C LYS A 49 -9.73 -16.17 -6.12
N SER A 50 -10.70 -15.28 -6.00
CA SER A 50 -11.58 -15.26 -4.81
C SER A 50 -12.40 -16.53 -4.77
N ARG A 51 -12.50 -17.08 -3.56
CA ARG A 51 -13.49 -18.08 -3.22
C ARG A 51 -14.86 -17.41 -3.03
N LYS A 52 -15.91 -18.22 -3.08
CA LYS A 52 -17.26 -17.77 -2.72
C LYS A 52 -17.32 -17.57 -1.20
N HIS A 53 -17.96 -16.48 -0.78
CA HIS A 53 -18.19 -16.16 0.63
C HIS A 53 -19.70 -16.16 0.90
N SER A 54 -20.10 -16.56 2.10
CA SER A 54 -21.46 -16.32 2.56
C SER A 54 -21.68 -14.82 2.78
N SER A 55 -22.94 -14.38 2.86
CA SER A 55 -23.27 -12.99 3.20
C SER A 55 -22.61 -12.58 4.52
N ASP A 56 -22.75 -13.40 5.57
CA ASP A 56 -22.19 -13.12 6.90
C ASP A 56 -20.66 -13.00 6.91
N ASP A 57 -19.97 -13.75 6.04
CA ASP A 57 -18.52 -13.65 5.91
C ASP A 57 -18.12 -12.40 5.13
N TYR A 58 -18.87 -12.06 4.09
CA TYR A 58 -18.67 -10.83 3.34
C TYR A 58 -18.86 -9.58 4.20
N ASP A 59 -19.94 -9.52 4.98
CA ASP A 59 -20.23 -8.39 5.87
C ASP A 59 -19.16 -8.23 6.96
N PHE A 60 -18.68 -9.36 7.51
CA PHE A 60 -17.57 -9.36 8.45
C PHE A 60 -16.28 -8.84 7.81
N MET A 61 -15.90 -9.33 6.63
CA MET A 61 -14.71 -8.85 5.93
C MET A 61 -14.80 -7.36 5.59
N LYS A 62 -15.97 -6.89 5.14
CA LYS A 62 -16.20 -5.48 4.82
C LYS A 62 -15.97 -4.59 6.04
N LYS A 63 -16.42 -5.01 7.22
CA LYS A 63 -16.21 -4.29 8.48
C LYS A 63 -14.72 -4.25 8.87
N GLU A 64 -14.03 -5.37 8.79
CA GLU A 64 -12.59 -5.44 9.11
C GLU A 64 -11.77 -4.59 8.14
N ILE A 65 -12.05 -4.66 6.83
CA ILE A 65 -11.41 -3.81 5.81
C ILE A 65 -11.65 -2.32 6.11
N GLY A 66 -12.89 -1.93 6.43
CA GLY A 66 -13.21 -0.54 6.77
C GLY A 66 -12.45 -0.04 8.00
N LYS A 67 -12.26 -0.90 9.01
CA LYS A 67 -11.45 -0.58 10.18
C LYS A 67 -9.97 -0.41 9.81
N LEU A 68 -9.39 -1.36 9.06
CA LEU A 68 -7.99 -1.30 8.64
C LEU A 68 -7.68 -0.08 7.76
N LEU A 69 -8.62 0.34 6.91
CA LEU A 69 -8.53 1.58 6.13
C LEU A 69 -8.56 2.81 7.04
N SER A 70 -9.48 2.85 8.02
CA SER A 70 -9.59 3.95 8.98
C SER A 70 -8.36 4.07 9.89
N ASP A 71 -7.72 2.94 10.20
CA ASP A 71 -6.50 2.87 11.00
C ASP A 71 -5.23 3.11 10.15
N GLU A 72 -5.38 3.40 8.85
CA GLU A 72 -4.28 3.61 7.88
C GLU A 72 -3.29 2.44 7.78
N ILE A 73 -3.76 1.22 8.09
CA ILE A 73 -2.95 -0.01 8.03
C ILE A 73 -2.88 -0.57 6.60
N ILE A 74 -3.94 -0.36 5.81
CA ILE A 74 -4.03 -0.79 4.40
C ILE A 74 -4.51 0.36 3.51
N GLU A 75 -4.30 0.22 2.21
CA GLU A 75 -4.75 1.16 1.18
C GLU A 75 -5.25 0.43 -0.07
N GLU A 76 -5.94 1.16 -0.95
CA GLU A 76 -6.31 0.63 -2.27
C GLU A 76 -5.06 0.40 -3.12
N SER A 77 -5.00 -0.75 -3.79
CA SER A 77 -3.84 -1.15 -4.60
C SER A 77 -4.22 -1.49 -6.03
N ARG A 78 -3.33 -1.16 -6.96
CA ARG A 78 -3.36 -1.61 -8.37
C ARG A 78 -2.35 -2.72 -8.64
N SER A 79 -1.92 -3.43 -7.60
CA SER A 79 -0.92 -4.50 -7.71
C SER A 79 -1.38 -5.61 -8.66
N PRO A 80 -0.49 -6.14 -9.52
CA PRO A 80 -0.77 -7.34 -10.30
C PRO A 80 -0.75 -8.61 -9.42
N TRP A 81 -0.35 -8.50 -8.15
CA TRP A 81 -0.31 -9.58 -7.17
C TRP A 81 -1.59 -9.64 -6.36
N ARG A 82 -2.12 -10.85 -6.15
CA ARG A 82 -3.35 -11.05 -5.39
C ARG A 82 -3.32 -12.36 -4.61
N ALA A 83 -3.31 -12.25 -3.29
CA ALA A 83 -3.57 -13.35 -2.37
C ALA A 83 -5.07 -13.51 -2.10
N GLN A 84 -5.48 -14.70 -1.64
CA GLN A 84 -6.87 -14.93 -1.26
C GLN A 84 -7.12 -14.45 0.18
N ALA A 85 -8.22 -13.73 0.39
CA ALA A 85 -8.70 -13.35 1.72
C ALA A 85 -9.94 -14.17 2.09
N PHE A 86 -10.07 -14.54 3.37
CA PHE A 86 -11.24 -15.23 3.86
C PHE A 86 -11.42 -15.16 5.36
N VAL A 87 -12.54 -15.71 5.84
CA VAL A 87 -12.84 -15.76 7.26
C VAL A 87 -12.68 -17.17 7.82
N VAL A 88 -12.02 -17.26 8.97
CA VAL A 88 -11.98 -18.46 9.81
C VAL A 88 -12.88 -18.24 11.02
N LYS A 89 -13.73 -19.24 11.30
CA LYS A 89 -14.59 -19.30 12.49
C LYS A 89 -14.37 -20.66 13.16
N ASN A 90 -14.20 -20.64 14.48
CA ASN A 90 -14.14 -21.82 15.31
C ASN A 90 -15.00 -21.54 16.55
N GLU A 91 -15.73 -22.53 17.06
CA GLU A 91 -16.61 -22.38 18.22
C GLU A 91 -15.89 -21.79 19.44
N ASN A 92 -14.61 -22.13 19.60
CA ASN A 92 -13.79 -21.68 20.73
C ASN A 92 -13.00 -20.38 20.46
N HIS A 93 -13.06 -19.82 19.24
CA HIS A 93 -12.23 -18.68 18.88
C HIS A 93 -13.03 -17.60 18.14
N LYS A 94 -12.64 -16.35 18.42
CA LYS A 94 -13.16 -15.19 17.68
C LYS A 94 -12.95 -15.38 16.18
N LYS A 95 -13.95 -14.97 15.40
CA LYS A 95 -13.93 -14.88 13.94
C LYS A 95 -12.77 -13.97 13.50
N ARG A 96 -11.99 -14.37 12.48
CA ARG A 96 -10.84 -13.60 11.98
C ARG A 96 -10.82 -13.57 10.46
N MET A 97 -10.47 -12.41 9.90
CA MET A 97 -10.10 -12.28 8.50
C MET A 97 -8.64 -12.70 8.34
N VAL A 98 -8.36 -13.57 7.37
CA VAL A 98 -7.06 -14.19 7.13
C VAL A 98 -6.71 -14.03 5.65
N ILE A 99 -5.44 -13.78 5.37
CA ILE A 99 -4.88 -13.74 4.03
C ILE A 99 -4.00 -14.98 3.83
N ASP A 100 -4.25 -15.71 2.75
CA ASP A 100 -3.48 -16.89 2.38
C ASP A 100 -2.32 -16.52 1.45
N TYR A 101 -1.13 -16.47 2.04
CA TYR A 101 0.14 -16.20 1.37
C TYR A 101 0.88 -17.48 0.97
N SER A 102 0.25 -18.66 1.02
CA SER A 102 0.92 -19.94 0.68
C SER A 102 1.43 -20.02 -0.77
N GLN A 103 0.91 -19.16 -1.65
CA GLN A 103 1.26 -19.08 -3.06
C GLN A 103 2.06 -17.82 -3.41
N THR A 104 2.47 -16.99 -2.45
CA THR A 104 3.14 -15.70 -2.70
C THR A 104 4.52 -15.65 -2.08
#